data_AF-A0A536LHK7-F1
#
_entry.id   AF-A0A536LHK7-F1
#
_cell.length_a   1.000
_cell.length_b   1.000
_cell.length_c   1.000
_cell.angle_alpha   90.00
_cell.angle_beta   90.00
_cell.angle_gamma   90.00
#
_symmetry.space_group_name_H-M   'P 1'
#
loop_
_entity.id
_entity.type
_entity.pdbx_description
1 polymer ?
#
loop_
_entity_poly.entity_id
_entity_poly.type
_entity_poly.pdbx_seq_one_letter_code
_entity_poly.pdbx_strand_id
1 'polypeptide(L)' 'MRTAELPTELRGLSQMDDYVDALACAWTALCVARGNARRIPSEPELDERGLRMEMWLPGR' A
#
# COMPACT_ATOMS: atom_id res chain seq x y z
N MET A 1 -14.15 8.30 19.48
CA MET A 1 -13.49 8.60 18.18
C MET A 1 -12.01 8.70 18.47
N ARG A 2 -11.16 7.80 17.96
CA ARG A 2 -9.70 7.97 18.12
C ARG A 2 -9.26 8.97 17.07
N THR A 3 -9.00 10.20 17.48
CA THR A 3 -8.36 11.20 16.63
C THR A 3 -6.91 10.77 16.50
N ALA A 4 -6.55 10.19 15.35
CA ALA A 4 -5.16 10.02 15.00
C ALA A 4 -4.65 11.40 14.58
N GLU A 5 -4.14 12.17 15.54
CA GLU A 5 -3.39 13.38 15.21
C GLU A 5 -1.98 12.98 14.79
N LEU A 6 -1.55 13.47 13.64
CA LEU A 6 -0.17 13.29 13.21
C LEU A 6 0.77 14.07 14.15
N PRO A 7 1.93 13.48 14.50
CA PRO A 7 3.02 14.21 15.13
C PRO A 7 3.26 15.56 14.44
N THR A 8 3.48 16.61 15.22
CA THR A 8 3.63 17.98 14.71
C THR A 8 4.73 18.10 13.65
N GLU A 9 5.81 17.35 13.82
CA GLU A 9 6.92 17.28 12.84
C GLU A 9 6.55 16.69 11.49
N LEU A 10 5.44 15.96 11.37
CA LEU A 10 4.96 15.42 10.09
C LEU A 10 3.97 16.36 9.38
N ARG A 11 3.50 17.42 10.03
CA ARG A 11 2.53 18.34 9.44
C ARG A 11 3.19 19.15 8.32
N GLY A 12 2.61 19.07 7.12
CA GLY A 12 3.14 19.74 5.92
C GLY A 12 4.28 19.00 5.21
N LEU A 13 4.74 17.86 5.76
CA LEU A 13 5.67 16.96 5.07
C LEU A 13 4.96 15.98 4.13
N SER A 14 3.66 15.80 4.34
CA SER A 14 2.82 14.93 3.52
C SER A 14 1.81 15.75 2.73
N GLN A 15 1.78 15.51 1.43
CA GLN A 15 0.78 16.00 0.51
C GLN A 15 -0.49 15.13 0.62
N MET A 16 -1.59 15.59 0.02
CA MET A 16 -2.88 14.90 0.15
C MET A 16 -2.87 13.49 -0.46
N ASP A 17 -2.11 13.30 -1.54
CA ASP A 17 -1.88 12.01 -2.20
C ASP A 17 -1.15 11.01 -1.29
N ASP A 18 -0.20 11.45 -0.45
CA ASP A 18 0.46 10.54 0.51
C ASP A 18 -0.53 9.83 1.44
N TYR A 19 -1.61 10.53 1.86
CA TYR A 19 -2.66 9.92 2.68
C TYR A 19 -3.49 8.91 1.90
N VAL A 20 -3.79 9.23 0.63
CA VAL A 20 -4.53 8.35 -0.26
C VAL A 20 -3.71 7.10 -0.56
N ASP A 21 -2.41 7.26 -0.80
CA ASP A 21 -1.47 6.16 -1.04
C ASP A 21 -1.32 5.27 0.19
N ALA A 22 -1.21 5.85 1.39
CA ALA A 22 -1.16 5.10 2.64
C ALA A 22 -2.45 4.28 2.86
N LEU A 23 -3.62 4.88 2.59
CA LEU A 23 -4.90 4.20 2.71
C LEU A 23 -5.05 3.09 1.66
N ALA A 24 -4.66 3.36 0.41
CA ALA A 24 -4.65 2.38 -0.67
C ALA A 24 -3.73 1.19 -0.35
N CYS A 25 -2.55 1.45 0.21
CA CYS A 25 -1.63 0.41 0.69
C CYS A 25 -2.26 -0.43 1.79
N ALA A 26 -2.86 0.20 2.81
CA ALA A 26 -3.51 -0.49 3.91
C ALA A 26 -4.71 -1.35 3.45
N TRP A 27 -5.54 -0.83 2.56
CA TRP A 27 -6.65 -1.56 1.95
C TRP A 27 -6.17 -2.76 1.13
N THR A 28 -5.13 -2.56 0.32
CA THR A 28 -4.54 -3.63 -0.50
C THR A 28 -3.97 -4.73 0.37
N ALA A 29 -3.25 -4.39 1.44
CA ALA A 29 -2.73 -5.36 2.40
C ALA A 29 -3.85 -6.19 3.05
N LEU A 30 -4.98 -5.57 3.40
CA LEU A 30 -6.14 -6.28 3.93
C LEU A 30 -6.74 -7.26 2.91
N CYS A 31 -6.88 -6.85 1.64
CA CYS A 31 -7.36 -7.72 0.57
C CYS A 31 -6.42 -8.90 0.31
N VAL A 32 -5.09 -8.69 0.39
CA VAL A 32 -4.08 -9.76 0.30
C VAL A 32 -4.28 -10.75 1.44
N ALA A 33 -4.37 -10.27 2.69
CA ALA A 33 -4.57 -11.12 3.86
C ALA A 33 -5.89 -11.93 3.80
N ARG A 34 -6.91 -11.38 3.14
CA ARG A 34 -8.20 -12.05 2.91
C ARG A 34 -8.23 -12.97 1.69
N GLY A 35 -7.16 -13.01 0.88
CA GLY A 35 -7.14 -13.78 -0.37
C GLY A 35 -8.02 -13.20 -1.49
N ASN A 36 -8.41 -11.93 -1.40
CA ASN A 36 -9.24 -11.24 -2.39
C ASN A 36 -8.43 -10.28 -3.29
N ALA A 37 -7.11 -10.16 -3.10
CA ALA A 37 -6.26 -9.36 -3.97
C ALA A 37 -5.68 -10.19 -5.13
N ARG A 38 -5.40 -9.54 -6.25
CA ARG A 38 -4.72 -10.13 -7.40
C ARG A 38 -3.33 -9.53 -7.55
N ARG A 39 -2.33 -10.40 -7.67
CA ARG A 39 -0.96 -10.01 -8.04
C ARG A 39 -0.79 -9.98 -9.55
N ILE A 40 -0.10 -8.97 -10.07
CA ILE A 40 0.31 -8.90 -11.48
C ILE A 40 1.82 -8.55 -11.61
N PRO A 41 2.57 -9.26 -12.47
CA PRO A 41 2.20 -10.55 -13.08
C PRO A 41 2.03 -11.65 -12.01
N SER A 42 1.34 -12.76 -12.34
CA SER A 42 1.11 -13.86 -11.38
C SER A 42 2.42 -14.50 -10.90
N GLU A 43 3.41 -14.53 -11.79
CA GLU A 43 4.80 -14.94 -11.57
C GLU A 43 5.71 -13.74 -11.84
N PRO A 44 6.03 -12.94 -10.82
CA PRO A 44 6.88 -11.78 -10.99
C PRO A 44 8.35 -12.17 -11.09
N GLU A 45 9.03 -11.45 -11.96
CA GLU A 45 10.48 -11.44 -12.04
C GLU A 45 11.06 -10.81 -10.77
N LEU A 46 12.34 -11.10 -10.53
CA LEU A 46 13.12 -10.45 -9.50
C LEU A 46 14.00 -9.38 -10.13
N ASP A 47 14.15 -8.23 -9.49
CA ASP A 47 15.15 -7.24 -9.87
C ASP A 47 16.57 -7.68 -9.47
N GLU A 48 17.57 -6.86 -9.78
CA GLU A 48 18.98 -7.09 -9.44
C GLU A 48 19.25 -7.23 -7.93
N ARG A 49 18.29 -6.81 -7.10
CA ARG A 49 18.36 -6.85 -5.64
C ARG A 49 17.56 -8.02 -5.05
N GLY A 50 16.94 -8.84 -5.89
CA GLY A 50 16.10 -9.97 -5.48
C GLY A 50 14.69 -9.57 -5.03
N LEU A 51 14.24 -8.35 -5.33
CA LEU A 51 12.89 -7.89 -5.02
C LEU A 51 11.91 -8.29 -6.11
N ARG A 52 10.70 -8.70 -5.72
CA ARG A 52 9.64 -9.09 -6.64
C ARG A 52 9.11 -7.86 -7.36
N MET A 53 9.15 -7.88 -8.69
CA MET A 53 8.61 -6.84 -9.55
C MET A 53 7.13 -7.10 -9.80
N GLU A 54 6.32 -6.84 -8.77
CA GLU A 54 4.89 -7.10 -8.76
C GLU A 54 4.09 -5.86 -8.36
N MET A 55 2.85 -5.79 -8.84
CA MET A 55 1.83 -4.91 -8.29
C MET A 55 0.69 -5.74 -7.70
N TRP A 56 0.11 -5.24 -6.62
CA TRP A 56 -1.08 -5.80 -6.02
C TRP A 56 -2.30 -4.95 -6.36
N LEU A 57 -3.34 -5.60 -6.86
CA LEU A 57 -4.64 -5.02 -7.12
C LEU A 57 -5.62 -5.53 -6.06
N PRO A 58 -6.19 -4.65 -5.22
CA PRO A 58 -7.20 -5.06 -4.26
C PRO A 58 -8.45 -5.59 -4.95
N GLY A 59 -9.12 -6.55 -4.32
CA GLY A 59 -10.46 -6.96 -4.73
C GLY A 59 -11.48 -5.83 -4.53
N ARG A 60 -12.58 -5.93 -5.28
CA ARG A 60 -13.75 -5.07 -5.08
C ARG A 60 -14.50 -5.44 -3.81
#